data_AF-A0AAW1XDU8-F1
#
_entry.id   AF-A0AAW1XDU8-F1
#
_cell.length_a   1.000
_cell.length_b   1.000
_cell.length_c   1.000
_cell.angle_alpha   90.00
_cell.angle_beta   90.00
_cell.angle_gamma   90.00
#
_symmetry.space_group_name_H-M   'P 1'
#
loop_
_entity.id
_entity.type
_entity.pdbx_description
1 polymer ?
#
loop_
_entity_poly.entity_id
_entity_poly.type
_entity_poly.pdbx_seq_one_letter_code
_entity_poly.pdbx_strand_id
1 'polypeptide(L)'
;MGGPIVLTQLAQGLGVLAGAAIVKSIMDKPMAGPFPRCPSCNGTGRVTCVCSRWSDGDVGCRTCSGSGRTFCSSCGGSGTGRPLPVQLSVRRQNPPPGSV
;
A
#
# COMPACT_ATOMS: atom_id res chain seq x y z
N MET A 1 -29.70 -55.25 -12.47
CA MET A 1 -29.62 -54.37 -11.29
C MET A 1 -28.33 -53.58 -11.40
N GLY A 2 -28.39 -52.25 -11.58
CA GLY A 2 -27.19 -51.41 -11.72
C GLY A 2 -27.57 -50.02 -12.24
N GLY A 3 -28.14 -49.20 -11.36
CA GLY A 3 -28.58 -47.84 -11.68
C GLY A 3 -27.44 -46.81 -11.61
N PRO A 4 -27.52 -45.70 -12.36
CA PRO A 4 -26.47 -44.70 -12.43
C PRO A 4 -26.57 -43.74 -11.25
N ILE A 5 -25.90 -44.05 -10.14
CA ILE A 5 -25.76 -43.15 -8.97
C ILE A 5 -24.37 -42.45 -8.99
N VAL A 6 -23.73 -42.34 -10.15
CA VAL A 6 -22.38 -41.77 -10.29
C VAL A 6 -22.37 -40.48 -11.12
N LEU A 7 -23.44 -39.67 -11.06
CA LEU A 7 -23.47 -38.36 -11.74
C LEU A 7 -23.91 -37.19 -10.87
N THR A 8 -24.52 -37.42 -9.70
CA THR A 8 -25.06 -36.33 -8.86
C THR A 8 -24.10 -35.81 -7.80
N GLN A 9 -22.99 -36.50 -7.50
CA GLN A 9 -22.02 -36.07 -6.48
C GLN A 9 -21.01 -35.00 -6.96
N LEU A 10 -20.81 -34.83 -8.27
CA LEU A 10 -19.89 -33.82 -8.79
C LEU A 10 -20.51 -32.41 -8.87
N ALA A 11 -21.85 -32.32 -8.93
CA ALA A 11 -22.55 -31.04 -9.04
C ALA A 11 -22.56 -30.22 -7.73
N GLN A 12 -22.46 -30.88 -6.57
CA GLN A 12 -22.55 -30.21 -5.27
C GLN A 12 -21.18 -29.74 -4.73
N GLY A 13 -20.07 -30.26 -5.27
CA GLY A 13 -18.71 -29.88 -4.83
C GLY A 13 -18.19 -28.59 -5.48
N LEU A 14 -18.58 -28.30 -6.72
CA LEU A 14 -18.05 -27.16 -7.49
C LEU A 14 -18.63 -25.80 -7.07
N GLY A 15 -19.87 -25.76 -6.58
CA GLY A 15 -20.52 -24.50 -6.17
C GLY A 15 -19.88 -23.84 -4.95
N VAL A 16 -19.38 -24.63 -4.00
CA VAL A 16 -18.82 -24.12 -2.73
C VAL A 16 -17.42 -23.52 -2.93
N LEU A 17 -16.62 -24.11 -3.83
CA LEU A 17 -15.30 -23.61 -4.23
C LEU A 17 -15.40 -22.28 -5.00
N ALA A 18 -16.39 -22.14 -5.89
CA ALA A 18 -16.63 -20.89 -6.60
C ALA A 18 -17.05 -19.74 -5.66
N GLY A 19 -17.88 -20.03 -4.65
CA GLY A 19 -18.31 -19.04 -3.66
C GLY A 19 -17.15 -18.50 -2.79
N ALA A 20 -16.25 -19.38 -2.34
CA ALA A 20 -15.13 -18.99 -1.47
C ALA A 20 -14.12 -18.05 -2.18
N ALA A 21 -13.86 -18.27 -3.47
CA ALA A 21 -12.96 -17.42 -4.25
C ALA A 21 -13.49 -15.98 -4.40
N ILE A 22 -14.80 -15.82 -4.55
CA ILE A 22 -15.44 -14.50 -4.66
C ILE A 22 -15.31 -13.72 -3.34
N VAL A 23 -15.53 -14.36 -2.18
CA VAL A 23 -15.43 -13.68 -0.88
C VAL A 23 -13.99 -13.28 -0.55
N LYS A 24 -12.99 -14.12 -0.87
CA LYS A 24 -11.56 -13.77 -0.72
C LYS A 24 -11.21 -12.50 -1.52
N SER A 25 -11.76 -12.36 -2.72
CA SER A 25 -11.49 -11.23 -3.62
C SER A 25 -11.97 -9.88 -3.07
N ILE A 26 -13.00 -9.87 -2.22
CA ILE A 26 -13.54 -8.64 -1.61
C ILE A 26 -12.71 -8.22 -0.40
N MET A 27 -12.21 -9.18 0.38
CA MET A 27 -11.41 -8.92 1.58
C MET A 27 -9.93 -8.63 1.27
N ASP A 28 -9.42 -9.03 0.11
CA ASP A 28 -8.04 -8.73 -0.35
C ASP A 28 -7.89 -7.31 -0.93
N LYS A 29 -8.96 -6.52 -0.92
CA LYS A 29 -8.85 -5.10 -1.25
C LYS A 29 -8.21 -4.41 -0.04
N PRO A 30 -7.00 -3.85 -0.15
CA PRO A 30 -6.44 -3.07 0.95
C PRO A 30 -7.44 -1.96 1.29
N MET A 31 -7.98 -2.00 2.51
CA MET A 31 -8.94 -1.01 3.01
C MET A 31 -8.32 0.39 3.16
N ALA A 32 -7.00 0.48 3.00
CA ALA A 32 -6.30 1.73 2.73
C ALA A 32 -6.33 1.96 1.21
N GLY A 33 -6.98 3.04 0.76
CA GLY A 33 -6.93 3.47 -0.63
C GLY A 33 -5.49 3.66 -1.15
N PRO A 34 -5.30 3.98 -2.45
CA PRO A 34 -3.97 4.13 -3.03
C PRO A 34 -3.11 5.03 -2.15
N PHE A 35 -2.00 4.48 -1.62
CA PHE A 35 -1.08 5.28 -0.81
C PHE A 35 -0.61 6.47 -1.66
N PRO A 36 -0.70 7.71 -1.13
CA PRO A 36 -0.31 8.88 -1.88
C PRO A 36 1.16 8.74 -2.31
N ARG A 37 1.50 9.24 -3.49
CA ARG A 37 2.90 9.24 -3.96
C ARG A 37 3.73 10.11 -3.03
N CYS A 38 4.98 9.73 -2.81
CA CYS A 38 5.89 10.56 -2.04
C CYS A 38 6.13 11.88 -2.80
N PRO A 39 5.81 13.05 -2.23
CA PRO A 39 5.96 14.33 -2.93
C PRO A 39 7.43 14.65 -3.26
N SER A 40 8.36 14.20 -2.42
CA SER A 40 9.80 14.47 -2.60
C SER A 40 10.44 13.75 -3.79
N CYS A 41 9.95 12.56 -4.15
CA CYS A 41 10.50 11.78 -5.28
C CYS A 41 9.45 11.45 -6.35
N ASN A 42 8.26 12.03 -6.23
CA ASN A 42 7.12 11.85 -7.12
C ASN A 42 6.82 10.37 -7.47
N GLY A 43 6.88 9.48 -6.48
CA GLY A 43 6.58 8.06 -6.72
C GLY A 43 7.76 7.17 -7.12
N THR A 44 8.90 7.73 -7.51
CA THR A 44 10.02 6.94 -8.06
C THR A 44 10.86 6.22 -7.00
N GLY A 45 10.78 6.65 -5.74
CA GLY A 45 11.58 6.10 -4.64
C GLY A 45 13.05 6.49 -4.66
N ARG A 46 13.54 7.15 -5.72
CA ARG A 46 14.94 7.57 -5.85
C ARG A 46 15.03 9.04 -6.22
N VAL A 47 16.06 9.71 -5.73
CA VAL A 47 16.39 11.10 -6.07
C VAL A 47 17.79 11.17 -6.65
N THR A 48 18.07 12.24 -7.38
CA THR A 48 19.42 12.55 -7.88
C THR A 48 20.37 12.69 -6.71
N CYS A 49 21.57 12.11 -6.84
CA CYS A 49 22.58 12.18 -5.80
C CYS A 49 23.07 13.63 -5.63
N VAL A 50 23.32 14.03 -4.38
CA VAL A 50 23.72 15.41 -4.07
C VAL A 50 25.03 15.82 -4.75
N CYS A 51 25.94 14.87 -5.01
CA CYS A 51 27.20 15.15 -5.69
C CYS A 51 27.02 15.62 -7.12
N SER A 52 25.93 15.21 -7.81
CA SER A 52 25.67 15.62 -9.18
C SER A 52 25.47 17.13 -9.35
N ARG A 53 25.21 17.86 -8.25
CA ARG A 53 25.09 19.33 -8.29
C ARG A 53 26.42 20.06 -8.22
N TRP A 54 27.47 19.39 -7.75
CA TRP A 54 28.80 19.97 -7.56
C TRP A 54 29.85 19.31 -8.45
N SER A 55 29.45 18.27 -9.19
CA SER A 55 30.35 17.53 -10.05
C SER A 55 30.24 18.07 -11.47
N ASP A 56 31.38 18.46 -12.04
CA ASP A 56 31.49 19.06 -13.37
C ASP A 56 31.39 18.02 -14.51
N GLY A 57 30.56 16.99 -14.32
CA GLY A 57 30.33 15.92 -15.30
C GLY A 57 30.58 14.52 -14.77
N ASP A 58 31.34 14.36 -13.67
CA ASP A 58 31.60 13.06 -13.07
C ASP A 58 30.46 12.63 -12.15
N VAL A 59 29.57 11.78 -12.65
CA VAL A 59 28.45 11.29 -11.83
C VAL A 59 28.96 10.18 -10.90
N GLY A 60 29.08 10.50 -9.61
CA GLY A 60 29.40 9.48 -8.61
C GLY A 60 30.16 10.02 -7.42
N CYS A 61 29.66 9.72 -6.21
CA CYS A 61 30.44 9.90 -4.99
C CYS A 61 30.23 8.68 -4.09
N ARG A 62 30.98 8.62 -2.98
CA ARG A 62 30.84 7.55 -1.98
C ARG A 62 29.40 7.42 -1.46
N THR A 63 28.65 8.52 -1.35
CA THR A 63 27.27 8.53 -0.85
C THR A 63 26.29 7.77 -1.75
N CYS A 64 26.51 7.74 -3.06
CA CYS A 64 25.67 6.99 -4.00
C CYS A 64 26.44 5.87 -4.70
N SER A 65 27.62 5.49 -4.19
CA SER A 65 28.46 4.41 -4.73
C SER A 65 28.66 4.50 -6.25
N GLY A 66 28.86 5.71 -6.79
CA GLY A 66 29.04 5.91 -8.23
C GLY A 66 27.76 5.88 -9.08
N SER A 67 26.60 5.53 -8.52
CA SER A 67 25.36 5.35 -9.31
C SER A 67 24.66 6.66 -9.70
N GLY A 68 25.04 7.79 -9.10
CA GLY A 68 24.38 9.08 -9.33
C GLY A 68 22.97 9.21 -8.76
N ARG A 69 22.43 8.17 -8.11
CA ARG A 69 21.10 8.19 -7.50
C ARG A 69 21.14 7.63 -6.09
N THR A 70 20.36 8.22 -5.20
CA THR A 70 20.18 7.73 -3.84
C THR A 70 18.70 7.46 -3.57
N PHE A 71 18.42 6.66 -2.54
CA PHE A 71 17.05 6.45 -2.09
C PHE A 71 16.48 7.77 -1.58
N CYS A 72 15.20 7.99 -1.86
CA CYS A 72 14.49 9.13 -1.31
C CYS A 72 14.38 8.95 0.22
N SER A 73 15.00 9.85 0.98
CA SER A 73 14.97 9.82 2.45
C SER A 73 13.56 9.99 3.01
N SER A 74 12.69 10.74 2.32
CA SER A 74 11.32 11.02 2.78
C SER A 74 10.41 9.78 2.76
N CYS A 75 10.60 8.87 1.80
CA CYS A 75 9.84 7.61 1.73
C CYS A 75 10.69 6.36 2.00
N GLY A 76 11.99 6.52 2.27
CA GLY A 76 12.92 5.39 2.46
C GLY A 76 13.05 4.49 1.23
N GLY A 77 12.74 5.00 0.03
CA GLY A 77 12.80 4.22 -1.21
C GLY A 77 11.49 3.59 -1.67
N SER A 78 10.41 3.63 -0.89
CA SER A 78 9.14 2.99 -1.27
C SER A 78 8.40 3.69 -2.42
N GLY A 79 8.70 4.97 -2.67
CA GLY A 79 7.96 5.81 -3.60
C GLY A 79 6.57 6.24 -3.09
N THR A 80 6.10 5.69 -1.97
CA THR A 80 4.84 6.05 -1.32
C THR A 80 5.08 6.99 -0.14
N GLY A 81 4.20 7.95 0.07
CA GLY A 81 4.21 8.78 1.27
C GLY A 81 3.97 7.91 2.50
N ARG A 82 4.73 8.15 3.58
CA ARG A 82 4.51 7.49 4.87
C ARG A 82 3.25 8.07 5.51
N PRO A 83 2.18 7.28 5.72
CA PRO A 83 1.08 7.72 6.56
C PRO A 83 1.64 7.94 7.97
N LEU A 84 1.45 9.13 8.53
CA LEU A 84 1.74 9.40 9.94
C LEU A 84 0.45 9.11 10.71
N PRO A 85 0.33 7.96 11.40
CA PRO A 85 -0.82 7.71 12.24
C PRO A 85 -0.77 8.69 13.41
N VAL A 86 -1.73 9.60 13.48
CA VAL A 86 -1.91 10.49 14.64
C VAL A 86 -3.11 9.99 15.42
N GLN A 87 -2.96 9.81 16.73
CA GLN A 87 -4.11 9.60 17.61
C GLN A 87 -4.68 10.96 17.99
N LEU A 88 -5.91 11.23 17.54
CA LEU A 88 -6.65 12.42 17.93
C LEU A 88 -7.48 12.12 19.16
N SER A 89 -7.19 12.78 20.29
CA SER A 89 -8.04 12.74 21.48
C SER A 89 -9.05 13.89 21.44
N VAL A 90 -10.29 13.58 21.02
CA VAL A 90 -11.38 14.56 21.04
C VAL A 90 -12.08 14.51 22.40
N ARG A 91 -11.84 15.51 23.25
CA ARG A 91 -12.62 15.69 24.48
C ARG A 91 -13.99 16.26 24.08
N ARG A 92 -15.06 15.47 24.22
CA ARG A 92 -16.42 16.02 24.11
C ARG A 92 -16.59 17.09 25.18
N GLN A 93 -16.93 18.31 24.77
CA GLN A 93 -17.41 19.32 25.69
C GLN A 93 -18.81 18.88 26.11
N ASN A 94 -19.04 18.70 27.43
CA ASN A 94 -20.41 18.55 27.90
C ASN A 94 -21.16 19.85 27.56
N PRO A 95 -22.36 19.78 26.95
CA PRO A 95 -23.17 20.97 26.81
C PRO A 95 -23.42 21.59 28.18
N PRO A 96 -23.46 22.93 28.29
CA PRO A 96 -23.76 23.59 29.55
C PRO A 96 -25.12 23.11 30.06
N PRO A 97 -25.27 22.85 31.37
CA PRO A 97 -26.56 22.46 31.92
C PRO A 97 -27.57 23.59 31.67
N GLY A 98 -28.56 23.32 30.81
CA GLY A 98 -29.67 24.25 30.53
C GLY A 98 -29.90 24.64 29.07
N SER A 99 -29.21 24.07 28.08
CA SER A 99 -29.58 24.25 26.67
C SER A 99 -30.71 23.28 26.28
N VAL A 100 -31.94 23.64 26.62
CA VAL A 100 -33.20 23.12 26.05
C VAL A 100 -33.92 24.28 25.39
#